data_AF-A0A529U021-F1
#
_entry.id   AF-A0A529U021-F1
#
_cell.length_a   1.000
_cell.length_b   1.000
_cell.length_c   1.000
_cell.angle_alpha   90.00
_cell.angle_beta   90.00
_cell.angle_gamma   90.00
#
_symmetry.space_group_name_H-M   'P 1'
#
loop_
_entity.id
_entity.type
_entity.pdbx_description
1 polymer ?
#
loop_
_entity_poly.entity_id
_entity_poly.type
_entity_poly.pdbx_seq_one_letter_code
_entity_poly.pdbx_strand_id
1 'polypeptide(L)'
;PLPVDLTGRVIYYVGPVRAVRNEVVGPAGPTTSSRLDDFTDKVLAETGLFAMIGKAERGPAAIESIIRHKTPYLAAVGGAAYLISKSIKKARIVAFEDLGMEAIYEFDVQDMPVIMAVDVEGNSIHNSGPLEWRRRMAADSIARNIGV
;
A
#
# COMPACT_ATOMS: atom_id res chain seq x y z
N PRO A 1 -8.93 8.72 -21.75
CA PRO A 1 -9.74 8.33 -20.57
C PRO A 1 -9.21 7.02 -19.98
N LEU A 2 -9.10 6.91 -18.66
CA LEU A 2 -8.77 5.64 -18.01
C LEU A 2 -9.91 4.63 -18.20
N PRO A 3 -9.61 3.32 -18.30
CA PRO A 3 -10.66 2.29 -18.42
C PRO A 3 -11.46 2.11 -17.12
N VAL A 4 -11.02 2.75 -16.03
CA VAL A 4 -11.65 2.73 -14.71
C VAL A 4 -11.67 4.14 -14.13
N ASP A 5 -12.76 4.52 -13.47
CA ASP A 5 -12.83 5.74 -12.66
C ASP A 5 -12.20 5.46 -11.29
N LEU A 6 -11.24 6.27 -10.85
CA LEU A 6 -10.60 6.11 -9.53
C LEU A 6 -11.06 7.15 -8.51
N THR A 7 -12.01 8.01 -8.87
CA THR A 7 -12.51 9.08 -8.01
C THR A 7 -13.04 8.51 -6.70
N GLY A 8 -12.47 8.93 -5.57
CA GLY A 8 -12.89 8.46 -4.24
C GLY A 8 -12.53 7.00 -3.93
N ARG A 9 -11.75 6.33 -4.80
CA ARG A 9 -11.30 4.94 -4.60
C ARG A 9 -9.93 4.87 -3.96
N VAL A 10 -9.58 3.68 -3.48
CA VAL A 10 -8.26 3.34 -2.97
C VAL A 10 -7.57 2.42 -3.98
N ILE A 11 -6.35 2.75 -4.39
CA ILE A 11 -5.56 1.86 -5.23
C ILE A 11 -4.76 0.91 -4.34
N TYR A 12 -4.87 -0.38 -4.60
CA TYR A 12 -4.09 -1.40 -3.91
C TYR A 12 -3.08 -2.00 -4.87
N TYR A 13 -1.79 -1.83 -4.60
CA TYR A 13 -0.74 -2.42 -5.40
C TYR A 13 -0.60 -3.90 -5.06
N VAL A 14 -1.24 -4.75 -5.87
CA VAL A 14 -1.32 -6.19 -5.64
C VAL A 14 -1.34 -6.92 -6.97
N GLY A 15 -0.67 -8.07 -7.02
CA GLY A 15 -0.86 -9.06 -8.06
C GLY A 15 -1.55 -10.28 -7.43
N PRO A 16 -2.89 -10.35 -7.42
CA PRO A 16 -3.59 -11.42 -6.72
C PRO A 16 -3.38 -12.75 -7.43
N VAL A 17 -3.29 -13.83 -6.64
CA VAL A 17 -3.33 -15.18 -7.19
C VAL A 17 -4.76 -15.50 -7.64
N ARG A 18 -4.89 -16.23 -8.76
CA ARG A 18 -6.18 -16.69 -9.27
C ARG A 18 -6.94 -17.48 -8.19
N ALA A 19 -8.21 -17.16 -8.01
CA ALA A 19 -9.10 -17.89 -7.10
C ALA A 19 -9.19 -19.38 -7.48
N VAL A 20 -9.19 -20.25 -6.49
CA VAL A 20 -9.47 -21.68 -6.66
C VAL A 20 -10.79 -22.05 -6.00
N ARG A 21 -11.56 -22.93 -6.65
CA ARG A 21 -12.84 -23.45 -6.13
C ARG A 21 -13.82 -22.30 -5.79
N ASN A 22 -14.10 -22.09 -4.51
CA ASN A 22 -15.09 -21.14 -4.00
C ASN A 22 -14.44 -19.90 -3.36
N GLU A 23 -13.14 -19.68 -3.59
CA GLU A 23 -12.47 -18.46 -3.13
C GLU A 23 -12.95 -17.24 -3.93
N VAL A 24 -13.08 -16.10 -3.26
CA VAL A 24 -13.33 -14.81 -3.93
C VAL A 24 -12.11 -14.40 -4.76
N VAL A 25 -10.94 -14.54 -4.16
CA VAL A 25 -9.62 -14.27 -4.73
C VAL A 25 -8.61 -15.13 -3.99
N GLY A 26 -7.55 -15.58 -4.67
CA GLY A 26 -6.44 -16.26 -4.01
C GLY A 26 -5.65 -15.30 -3.11
N PRO A 27 -4.48 -15.73 -2.59
CA PRO A 27 -3.59 -14.84 -1.84
C PRO A 27 -3.36 -13.50 -2.57
N ALA A 28 -3.59 -12.39 -1.87
CA ALA A 28 -3.62 -11.03 -2.44
C ALA A 28 -2.77 -10.09 -1.58
N GLY A 29 -1.46 -10.37 -1.50
CA GLY A 29 -0.51 -9.59 -0.70
C GLY A 29 0.00 -8.35 -1.42
N PRO A 30 0.46 -7.33 -0.66
CA PRO A 30 0.94 -6.08 -1.24
C PRO A 30 2.22 -6.30 -2.03
N THR A 31 2.39 -5.49 -3.07
CA THR A 31 3.62 -5.39 -3.84
C THR A 31 4.38 -4.10 -3.49
N THR A 32 5.67 -4.05 -3.84
CA THR A 32 6.56 -2.94 -3.46
C THR A 32 6.13 -1.64 -4.15
N SER A 33 5.78 -0.63 -3.35
CA SER A 33 5.21 0.64 -3.79
C SER A 33 6.21 1.57 -4.47
N SER A 34 7.49 1.51 -4.06
CA SER A 34 8.53 2.39 -4.62
C SER A 34 8.75 2.22 -6.13
N ARG A 35 8.36 1.08 -6.70
CA ARG A 35 8.38 0.87 -8.17
C ARG A 35 7.36 1.72 -8.93
N LEU A 36 6.39 2.30 -8.22
CA LEU A 36 5.33 3.13 -8.81
C LEU A 36 5.48 4.63 -8.50
N ASP A 37 6.57 5.02 -7.83
CA ASP A 37 6.80 6.41 -7.40
C ASP A 37 6.83 7.37 -8.60
N ASP A 38 7.49 6.99 -9.70
CA ASP A 38 7.61 7.80 -10.91
C ASP A 38 6.25 8.10 -11.59
N PHE A 39 5.24 7.27 -11.36
CA PHE A 39 3.90 7.43 -11.93
C PHE A 39 2.92 8.12 -10.98
N THR A 40 3.27 8.21 -9.69
CA THR A 40 2.33 8.57 -8.63
C THR A 40 1.77 9.97 -8.84
N ASP A 41 2.61 10.96 -9.16
CA ASP A 41 2.13 12.34 -9.31
C ASP A 41 1.11 12.51 -10.42
N LYS A 42 1.38 11.89 -11.57
CA LYS A 42 0.44 11.90 -12.70
C LYS A 42 -0.89 11.24 -12.32
N VAL A 43 -0.84 10.08 -11.67
CA VAL A 43 -2.06 9.35 -11.27
C VAL A 43 -2.86 10.18 -10.27
N LEU A 44 -2.22 10.80 -9.27
CA LEU A 44 -2.93 11.61 -8.27
C LEU A 44 -3.56 12.86 -8.89
N ALA A 45 -2.84 13.54 -9.78
CA ALA A 45 -3.31 14.75 -10.45
C ALA A 45 -4.54 14.53 -11.35
N GLU A 46 -4.67 13.35 -11.95
CA GLU A 46 -5.67 13.08 -13.00
C GLU A 46 -6.91 12.30 -12.53
N THR A 47 -6.91 11.75 -11.31
CA THR A 47 -7.87 10.65 -10.98
C THR A 47 -8.71 10.82 -9.72
N GLY A 48 -8.42 11.80 -8.86
CA GLY A 48 -9.20 12.00 -7.62
C GLY A 48 -9.10 10.84 -6.62
N LEU A 49 -7.99 10.11 -6.66
CA LEU A 49 -7.73 8.94 -5.82
C LEU A 49 -7.70 9.30 -4.32
N PHE A 50 -8.42 8.53 -3.51
CA PHE A 50 -8.56 8.80 -2.08
C PHE A 50 -7.35 8.35 -1.25
N ALA A 51 -6.80 7.16 -1.53
CA ALA A 51 -5.62 6.65 -0.84
C ALA A 51 -4.89 5.60 -1.68
N MET A 52 -3.68 5.25 -1.25
CA MET A 52 -2.86 4.17 -1.84
C MET A 52 -2.52 3.12 -0.80
N ILE A 53 -2.54 1.83 -1.17
CA ILE A 53 -2.12 0.70 -0.33
C ILE A 53 -1.02 -0.08 -1.03
N GLY A 54 0.05 -0.43 -0.31
CA GLY A 54 1.11 -1.31 -0.80
C GLY A 54 2.06 -1.76 0.31
N LYS A 55 3.33 -2.02 -0.01
CA LYS A 55 4.39 -2.26 0.99
C LYS A 55 5.66 -1.49 0.66
N ALA A 56 6.57 -1.45 1.64
CA ALA A 56 7.80 -0.67 1.64
C ALA A 56 7.56 0.85 1.72
N GLU A 57 8.65 1.57 1.92
CA GLU A 57 8.73 3.02 1.96
C GLU A 57 8.35 3.66 0.60
N ARG A 58 8.04 4.96 0.67
CA ARG A 58 7.86 5.82 -0.50
C ARG A 58 9.09 6.73 -0.61
N GLY A 59 9.56 6.98 -1.83
CA GLY A 59 10.63 7.93 -2.09
C GLY A 59 10.21 9.38 -1.87
N PRO A 60 11.17 10.32 -1.81
CA PRO A 60 10.90 11.74 -1.55
C PRO A 60 9.90 12.36 -2.53
N ALA A 61 10.05 12.10 -3.83
CA ALA A 61 9.15 12.62 -4.87
C ALA A 61 7.70 12.14 -4.69
N ALA A 62 7.51 10.88 -4.28
CA ALA A 62 6.18 10.35 -4.01
C ALA A 62 5.57 10.95 -2.73
N ILE A 63 6.38 11.20 -1.69
CA ILE A 63 5.92 11.90 -0.48
C ILE A 63 5.50 13.34 -0.81
N GLU A 64 6.27 14.06 -1.61
CA GLU A 64 5.89 15.40 -2.07
C GLU A 64 4.57 15.40 -2.83
N SER A 65 4.36 14.40 -3.67
CA SER A 65 3.11 14.21 -4.39
C SER A 65 1.93 13.91 -3.45
N ILE A 66 2.12 13.04 -2.44
CA ILE A 66 1.15 12.76 -1.38
C ILE A 66 0.73 14.04 -0.66
N ILE A 67 1.69 14.90 -0.30
CA ILE A 67 1.41 16.18 0.37
C ILE A 67 0.61 17.11 -0.55
N ARG A 68 1.03 17.21 -1.82
CA ARG A 68 0.43 18.10 -2.83
C ARG A 68 -1.03 17.76 -3.10
N HIS A 69 -1.33 16.46 -3.25
CA HIS A 69 -2.66 15.98 -3.64
C HIS A 69 -3.52 15.52 -2.46
N LYS A 70 -2.96 15.51 -1.24
CA LYS A 70 -3.64 15.09 0.00
C LYS A 70 -4.16 13.65 -0.05
N THR A 71 -3.39 12.77 -0.68
CA THR A 71 -3.73 11.34 -0.84
C THR A 71 -2.77 10.48 0.00
N PRO A 72 -3.16 10.01 1.20
CA PRO A 72 -2.26 9.27 2.08
C PRO A 72 -1.87 7.90 1.51
N TYR A 73 -0.76 7.37 2.02
CA TYR A 73 -0.27 6.03 1.73
C TYR A 73 -0.35 5.13 2.96
N LEU A 74 -0.94 3.96 2.77
CA LEU A 74 -1.15 2.94 3.77
C LEU A 74 -0.27 1.72 3.44
N ALA A 75 0.43 1.19 4.44
CA ALA A 75 1.18 -0.05 4.30
C ALA A 75 0.31 -1.23 4.76
N ALA A 76 0.18 -2.23 3.90
CA ALA A 76 -0.31 -3.55 4.26
C ALA A 76 0.85 -4.46 4.66
N VAL A 77 0.58 -5.48 5.47
CA VAL A 77 1.61 -6.39 5.99
C VAL A 77 2.11 -7.33 4.90
N GLY A 78 3.38 -7.20 4.52
CA GLY A 78 4.03 -8.12 3.59
C GLY A 78 4.11 -9.55 4.13
N GLY A 79 3.92 -10.55 3.27
CA GLY A 79 3.97 -11.97 3.65
C GLY A 79 2.67 -12.55 4.20
N ALA A 80 1.69 -11.71 4.57
CA ALA A 80 0.39 -12.14 5.07
C ALA A 80 -0.71 -12.26 3.99
N ALA A 81 -0.32 -12.58 2.74
CA ALA A 81 -1.18 -12.48 1.55
C ALA A 81 -2.51 -13.26 1.66
N TYR A 82 -2.48 -14.45 2.27
CA TYR A 82 -3.68 -15.27 2.48
C TYR A 82 -4.62 -14.68 3.54
N LEU A 83 -4.08 -14.06 4.58
CA LEU A 83 -4.89 -13.42 5.62
C LEU A 83 -5.52 -12.13 5.09
N ILE A 84 -4.75 -11.36 4.33
CA ILE A 84 -5.24 -10.16 3.65
C ILE A 84 -6.34 -10.51 2.64
N SER A 85 -6.25 -11.62 1.89
CA SER A 85 -7.32 -11.98 0.96
C SER A 85 -8.66 -12.27 1.66
N LYS A 86 -8.69 -12.57 2.96
CA LYS A 86 -9.94 -12.73 3.74
C LYS A 86 -10.69 -11.42 3.97
N SER A 87 -10.05 -10.25 3.86
CA SER A 87 -10.75 -8.96 3.88
C SER A 87 -11.44 -8.66 2.56
N ILE A 88 -11.10 -9.34 1.46
CA ILE A 88 -11.70 -9.15 0.14
C ILE A 88 -12.97 -9.99 0.04
N LYS A 89 -14.12 -9.34 -0.11
CA LYS A 89 -15.46 -9.96 -0.14
C LYS A 89 -15.98 -10.18 -1.55
N LYS A 90 -15.56 -9.36 -2.50
CA LYS A 90 -15.79 -9.56 -3.93
C LYS A 90 -14.56 -9.13 -4.73
N ALA A 91 -14.36 -9.77 -5.88
CA ALA A 91 -13.30 -9.47 -6.82
C ALA A 91 -13.83 -9.59 -8.25
N ARG A 92 -13.53 -8.62 -9.12
CA ARG A 92 -13.79 -8.73 -10.56
C ARG A 92 -12.70 -8.02 -11.35
N ILE A 93 -12.36 -8.56 -12.51
CA ILE A 93 -11.47 -7.90 -13.46
C ILE A 93 -12.25 -6.79 -14.15
N VAL A 94 -11.67 -5.59 -14.23
CA VAL A 94 -12.31 -4.42 -14.84
C VAL A 94 -11.52 -3.84 -16.01
N ALA A 95 -10.23 -4.17 -16.15
CA ALA A 95 -9.43 -3.82 -17.33
C ALA A 95 -8.20 -4.74 -17.49
N PHE A 96 -7.72 -4.86 -18.73
CA PHE A 96 -6.45 -5.52 -19.08
C PHE A 96 -6.34 -6.99 -18.62
N GLU A 97 -7.39 -7.78 -18.85
CA GLU A 97 -7.44 -9.20 -18.48
C GLU A 97 -6.27 -10.02 -19.04
N ASP A 98 -5.77 -9.64 -20.21
CA ASP A 98 -4.62 -10.24 -20.89
C ASP A 98 -3.30 -10.10 -20.11
N LEU A 99 -3.21 -9.17 -19.16
CA LEU A 99 -2.05 -9.00 -18.27
C LEU A 99 -2.07 -9.97 -17.07
N GLY A 100 -3.09 -10.82 -16.94
CA GLY A 100 -3.15 -11.87 -15.93
C GLY A 100 -3.18 -11.33 -14.50
N MET A 101 -2.11 -11.57 -13.73
CA MET A 101 -2.03 -11.10 -12.34
C MET A 101 -1.86 -9.58 -12.23
N GLU A 102 -1.44 -8.91 -13.30
CA GLU A 102 -1.27 -7.45 -13.37
C GLU A 102 -2.53 -6.74 -13.95
N ALA A 103 -3.60 -7.49 -14.22
CA ALA A 103 -4.88 -6.90 -14.62
C ALA A 103 -5.43 -5.98 -13.52
N ILE A 104 -6.31 -5.04 -13.89
CA ILE A 104 -6.97 -4.19 -12.89
C ILE A 104 -8.15 -4.97 -12.31
N TYR A 105 -8.12 -5.17 -11.00
CA TYR A 105 -9.20 -5.75 -10.23
C TYR A 105 -9.94 -4.66 -9.45
N GLU A 106 -11.27 -4.79 -9.42
CA GLU A 106 -12.10 -4.09 -8.45
C GLU A 106 -12.42 -5.03 -7.29
N PHE A 107 -12.18 -4.56 -6.07
CA PHE A 107 -12.40 -5.31 -4.84
C PHE A 107 -13.42 -4.62 -3.93
N ASP A 108 -14.38 -5.40 -3.42
CA ASP A 108 -15.14 -5.01 -2.23
C ASP A 108 -14.34 -5.48 -1.02
N VAL A 109 -13.88 -4.55 -0.18
CA VAL A 109 -12.99 -4.84 0.95
C VAL A 109 -13.65 -4.47 2.28
N GLN A 110 -13.50 -5.32 3.28
CA GLN A 110 -13.99 -5.11 4.64
C GLN A 110 -12.91 -5.51 5.65
N ASP A 111 -12.65 -4.62 6.62
CA ASP A 111 -11.72 -4.85 7.75
C ASP A 111 -10.30 -5.27 7.32
N MET A 112 -9.78 -4.65 6.25
CA MET A 112 -8.40 -4.90 5.79
C MET A 112 -7.39 -4.25 6.74
N PRO A 113 -6.46 -5.03 7.33
CA PRO A 113 -5.47 -4.48 8.25
C PRO A 113 -4.41 -3.71 7.48
N VAL A 114 -4.37 -2.39 7.68
CA VAL A 114 -3.39 -1.48 7.09
C VAL A 114 -2.93 -0.46 8.13
N ILE A 115 -1.73 0.08 7.91
CA ILE A 115 -1.11 1.09 8.78
C ILE A 115 -0.92 2.37 7.96
N MET A 116 -1.25 3.53 8.51
CA MET A 116 -0.91 4.81 7.89
C MET A 116 0.61 4.95 7.85
N ALA A 117 1.19 4.85 6.65
CA ALA A 117 2.63 4.82 6.44
C ALA A 117 3.19 6.17 6.04
N VAL A 118 2.44 6.94 5.25
CA VAL A 118 2.70 8.36 4.97
C VAL A 118 1.37 9.10 5.06
N ASP A 119 1.29 10.11 5.92
CA ASP A 119 0.11 10.97 6.04
C ASP A 119 0.13 12.14 5.03
N VAL A 120 -0.91 12.96 5.04
CA VAL A 120 -1.08 14.10 4.11
C VAL A 120 -0.19 15.31 4.44
N GLU A 121 0.56 15.24 5.54
CA GLU A 121 1.57 16.23 5.94
C GLU A 121 2.99 15.76 5.57
N GLY A 122 3.14 14.50 5.13
CA GLY A 122 4.41 13.91 4.75
C GLY A 122 5.12 13.16 5.87
N ASN A 123 4.48 12.99 7.02
CA ASN A 123 5.06 12.21 8.11
C ASN A 123 5.11 10.73 7.68
N SER A 124 6.32 10.16 7.66
CA SER A 124 6.55 8.78 7.24
C SER A 124 7.01 7.90 8.40
N ILE A 125 6.32 6.78 8.62
CA ILE A 125 6.72 5.77 9.64
C ILE A 125 8.09 5.15 9.33
N HIS A 126 8.48 5.13 8.06
CA HIS A 126 9.78 4.60 7.63
C HIS A 126 10.93 5.55 8.01
N ASN A 127 10.62 6.82 8.28
CA ASN A 127 11.57 7.79 8.80
C ASN A 127 11.52 7.85 10.33
N SER A 128 10.32 7.98 10.90
CA SER A 128 10.13 8.16 12.34
C SER A 128 10.36 6.88 13.15
N GLY A 129 9.97 5.71 12.63
CA GLY A 129 10.09 4.43 13.29
C GLY A 129 11.55 4.06 13.65
N PRO A 130 12.49 4.02 12.67
CA PRO A 130 13.90 3.76 12.97
C PRO A 130 14.54 4.81 13.88
N LEU A 131 14.12 6.08 13.78
CA LEU A 131 14.60 7.14 14.66
C LEU A 131 14.17 6.93 16.11
N GLU A 132 12.88 6.64 16.32
CA GLU A 132 12.31 6.37 17.63
C GLU A 132 12.93 5.11 18.26
N TRP A 133 13.10 4.05 17.47
CA TRP A 133 13.77 2.84 17.94
C TRP A 133 15.20 3.13 18.41
N ARG A 134 16.00 3.86 17.61
CA ARG A 134 17.36 4.24 18.00
C ARG A 134 17.40 5.04 19.30
N ARG A 135 16.46 5.98 19.50
CA ARG A 135 16.34 6.75 20.74
C ARG A 135 16.05 5.85 21.94
N ARG A 136 15.12 4.90 21.79
CA ARG A 136 14.78 3.93 22.85
C ARG A 136 15.96 3.03 23.22
N MET A 137 16.67 2.50 22.21
CA MET A 137 17.85 1.67 22.44
C MET A 137 18.97 2.43 23.16
N ALA A 138 19.23 3.68 22.78
CA ALA A 138 20.22 4.51 23.47
C ALA A 138 19.84 4.79 24.95
N ALA A 139 18.55 4.86 25.27
CA ALA A 139 18.06 5.05 26.62
C ALA A 139 18.12 3.76 27.47
N ASP A 140 17.99 2.59 26.84
CA ASP A 140 18.00 1.29 27.50
C ASP A 140 19.38 0.95 28.08
N SER A 141 19.44 0.73 29.39
CA SER A 141 20.67 0.35 30.10
C SER A 141 21.17 -1.04 29.74
N ILE A 142 20.28 -1.96 29.33
CA ILE A 142 20.65 -3.32 28.95
C ILE A 142 21.32 -3.30 27.57
N ALA A 143 20.75 -2.56 26.61
CA ALA A 143 21.34 -2.39 25.28
C ALA A 143 22.76 -1.80 25.35
N ARG A 144 22.93 -0.73 26.15
CA ARG A 144 24.24 -0.11 26.41
C ARG A 144 25.28 -1.10 26.98
N ASN A 145 24.87 -2.02 27.85
CA ASN A 145 25.78 -2.99 28.46
C ASN A 145 26.20 -4.13 27.51
N ILE A 146 25.43 -4.41 26.45
CA ILE A 146 25.75 -5.42 25.43
C ILE A 146 26.35 -4.83 24.15
N GLY A 147 26.64 -3.52 24.13
CA GLY A 147 27.29 -2.84 23.01
C GLY A 147 26.39 -2.62 21.79
N VAL A 148 25.07 -2.54 22.00
CA VAL A 148 24.06 -2.29 20.95
C VAL A 148 23.33 -0.98 21.23
#